data_AF-A0A2M8TFD3-F1
#
_entry.id   AF-A0A2M8TFD3-F1
#
_cell.length_a   1.000
_cell.length_b   1.000
_cell.length_c   1.000
_cell.angle_alpha   90.00
_cell.angle_beta   90.00
_cell.angle_gamma   90.00
#
_symmetry.space_group_name_H-M   'P 1'
#
loop_
_entity.id
_entity.type
_entity.pdbx_description
1 polymer ?
#
loop_
_entity_poly.entity_id
_entity_poly.type
_entity_poly.pdbx_seq_one_letter_code
_entity_poly.pdbx_strand_id
1 'polypeptide(L)'
;MNTITITINGMEYNLKGEEKEEYLRTVGNYVDKKIKNILENNEKLSTSDAAILTALNVTDDMFKLGNDNEKLADDVELMREKTASLEENKKELEESKKKLEENEKELTDKIESINEKNVKLLSRIEELENAVDEDSQGEIVKLKEEIDKLTKENKEMKDSVKNHIDIQEKYKKENKDLKFNVHTLKYKVMDLENKFLENQINLAKAKKQVVEVLNDGTKNRKNSK
;
A
#
# COMPACT_ATOMS: atom_id res chain seq x y z
N MET A 1 -30.57 -88.51 3.61
CA MET A 1 -31.67 -88.80 2.68
C MET A 1 -32.90 -89.11 3.51
N ASN A 2 -33.87 -88.21 3.52
CA ASN A 2 -35.08 -88.30 4.33
C ASN A 2 -36.21 -88.87 3.47
N THR A 3 -37.09 -89.68 4.07
CA THR A 3 -38.28 -90.21 3.40
C THR A 3 -39.50 -89.78 4.18
N ILE A 4 -40.44 -89.10 3.51
CA ILE A 4 -41.70 -88.69 4.11
C ILE A 4 -42.87 -89.19 3.28
N THR A 5 -43.99 -89.46 3.93
CA THR A 5 -45.26 -89.73 3.26
C THR A 5 -46.04 -88.43 3.14
N ILE A 6 -46.45 -88.09 1.92
CA ILE A 6 -47.27 -86.91 1.60
C ILE A 6 -48.55 -87.36 0.89
N THR A 7 -49.61 -86.58 1.04
CA THR A 7 -50.90 -86.84 0.37
C THR A 7 -51.14 -85.77 -0.68
N ILE A 8 -51.33 -86.17 -1.94
CA ILE A 8 -51.62 -85.29 -3.07
C ILE A 8 -52.92 -85.75 -3.72
N ASN A 9 -53.92 -84.86 -3.75
CA ASN A 9 -55.26 -85.13 -4.27
C ASN A 9 -55.88 -86.44 -3.74
N GLY A 10 -55.69 -86.71 -2.43
CA GLY A 10 -56.21 -87.91 -1.77
C GLY A 10 -55.40 -89.19 -1.97
N MET A 11 -54.30 -89.16 -2.74
CA MET A 11 -53.38 -90.29 -2.92
C MET A 11 -52.10 -90.10 -2.09
N GLU A 12 -51.63 -91.16 -1.44
CA GLU A 12 -50.39 -91.14 -0.65
C GLU A 12 -49.17 -91.48 -1.50
N TYR A 13 -48.11 -90.68 -1.34
CA TYR A 13 -46.82 -90.84 -2.02
C TYR A 13 -45.68 -90.79 -1.01
N ASN A 14 -44.68 -91.66 -1.20
CA ASN A 14 -43.44 -91.63 -0.43
C ASN A 14 -42.40 -90.78 -1.17
N LEU A 15 -42.18 -89.56 -0.68
CA LEU A 15 -41.21 -88.62 -1.22
C LEU A 15 -39.84 -88.82 -0.54
N LYS A 16 -38.80 -89.02 -1.36
CA LYS A 16 -37.42 -89.11 -0.90
C LYS A 16 -36.64 -87.88 -1.36
N GLY A 17 -35.91 -87.25 -0.44
CA GLY A 17 -35.08 -86.09 -0.74
C GLY A 17 -33.90 -85.93 0.22
N GLU A 18 -32.94 -85.10 -0.15
CA GLU A 18 -31.80 -84.75 0.72
C GLU A 18 -32.16 -83.64 1.71
N GLU A 19 -33.20 -82.88 1.39
CA GLU A 19 -33.71 -81.76 2.18
C GLU A 19 -34.40 -82.18 3.48
N LYS A 20 -34.57 -81.21 4.37
CA LYS A 20 -35.28 -81.41 5.65
C LYS A 20 -36.73 -81.82 5.42
N GLU A 21 -37.27 -82.67 6.30
CA GLU A 21 -38.65 -83.17 6.20
C GLU A 21 -39.69 -82.04 6.11
N GLU A 22 -39.49 -80.93 6.83
CA GLU A 22 -40.36 -79.76 6.79
C GLU A 22 -40.45 -79.13 5.39
N TYR A 23 -39.32 -79.01 4.69
CA TYR A 23 -39.28 -78.51 3.33
C TYR A 23 -39.98 -79.47 2.37
N LEU A 24 -39.68 -80.76 2.46
CA LEU A 24 -40.32 -81.79 1.64
C LEU A 24 -41.85 -81.84 1.85
N ARG A 25 -42.33 -81.67 3.10
CA ARG A 25 -43.77 -81.55 3.40
C ARG A 25 -44.36 -80.29 2.78
N THR A 26 -43.64 -79.17 2.85
CA THR A 26 -44.07 -77.90 2.26
C THR A 26 -44.22 -78.01 0.73
N VAL A 27 -43.26 -78.65 0.05
CA VAL A 27 -43.32 -78.92 -1.39
C VAL A 27 -44.54 -79.78 -1.73
N GLY A 28 -44.77 -80.87 -0.99
CA GLY A 28 -45.93 -81.73 -1.18
C GLY A 28 -47.26 -80.98 -1.01
N ASN A 29 -47.37 -80.19 0.06
CA ASN A 29 -48.56 -79.36 0.33
C ASN A 29 -48.79 -78.29 -0.74
N TYR A 30 -47.72 -77.73 -1.30
CA TYR A 30 -47.80 -76.73 -2.37
C TYR A 30 -48.35 -77.32 -3.66
N VAL A 31 -47.85 -78.50 -4.06
CA VAL A 31 -48.33 -79.22 -5.25
C VAL A 31 -49.80 -79.65 -5.07
N ASP A 32 -50.15 -80.21 -3.90
CA ASP A 32 -51.53 -80.58 -3.57
C ASP A 32 -52.49 -79.38 -3.69
N LYS A 33 -52.10 -78.21 -3.14
CA LYS A 33 -52.89 -76.98 -3.25
C LYS A 33 -53.06 -76.52 -4.70
N LYS A 34 -52.01 -76.56 -5.52
CA LYS A 34 -52.11 -76.17 -6.94
C LYS A 34 -53.03 -77.10 -7.73
N ILE A 35 -52.93 -78.41 -7.52
CA ILE A 35 -53.80 -79.40 -8.19
C ILE A 35 -55.25 -79.19 -7.79
N LYS A 36 -55.53 -79.03 -6.48
CA LYS A 36 -56.87 -78.74 -5.98
C LYS A 36 -57.46 -77.46 -6.58
N ASN A 37 -56.68 -76.39 -6.61
CA ASN A 37 -57.12 -75.12 -7.21
C ASN A 37 -57.46 -75.24 -8.70
N ILE A 38 -56.67 -76.01 -9.47
CA ILE A 38 -56.94 -76.25 -10.89
C ILE A 38 -58.24 -77.05 -11.09
N LEU A 39 -58.45 -78.09 -10.28
CA LEU A 39 -59.65 -78.93 -10.33
C LEU A 39 -60.90 -78.17 -9.87
N GLU A 40 -60.80 -77.35 -8.82
CA GLU A 40 -61.89 -76.49 -8.33
C GLU A 40 -62.33 -75.47 -9.38
N ASN A 41 -61.39 -74.94 -10.17
CA ASN A 41 -61.68 -73.97 -11.22
C ASN A 41 -62.13 -74.62 -12.56
N ASN A 42 -61.94 -75.93 -12.74
CA ASN A 42 -62.28 -76.66 -13.96
C ASN A 42 -62.72 -78.10 -13.68
N GLU A 43 -63.97 -78.29 -13.24
CA GLU A 43 -64.51 -79.61 -12.82
C GLU A 43 -64.52 -80.69 -13.91
N LYS A 44 -64.43 -80.32 -15.20
CA LYS A 44 -64.39 -81.26 -16.33
C LYS A 44 -62.99 -81.80 -16.63
N LEU A 45 -61.96 -81.26 -15.99
CA LEU A 45 -60.57 -81.63 -16.23
C LEU A 45 -60.22 -82.93 -15.51
N SER A 46 -59.51 -83.83 -16.18
CA SER A 46 -59.05 -85.05 -15.52
C SER A 46 -57.95 -84.74 -14.50
N THR A 47 -57.81 -85.58 -13.48
CA THR A 47 -56.72 -85.47 -12.50
C THR A 47 -55.33 -85.49 -13.17
N SER A 48 -55.18 -86.26 -14.24
CA SER A 48 -53.94 -86.34 -15.02
C SER A 48 -53.64 -85.02 -15.72
N ASP A 49 -54.63 -84.40 -16.36
CA ASP A 49 -54.45 -83.12 -17.04
C ASP A 49 -54.21 -81.98 -16.04
N ALA A 50 -54.87 -82.02 -14.87
CA ALA A 50 -54.63 -81.07 -13.79
C ALA A 50 -53.21 -81.20 -13.21
N ALA A 51 -52.67 -82.42 -13.13
CA ALA A 51 -51.28 -82.65 -12.73
C ALA A 51 -50.29 -82.12 -13.78
N ILE A 52 -50.55 -82.34 -15.08
CA ILE A 52 -49.73 -81.81 -16.18
C ILE A 52 -49.75 -80.27 -16.17
N LEU A 53 -50.92 -79.66 -15.99
CA LEU A 53 -51.04 -78.19 -15.92
C LEU A 53 -50.34 -77.62 -14.68
N THR A 54 -50.41 -78.33 -13.56
CA THR A 54 -49.65 -77.97 -12.34
C THR A 54 -48.15 -78.02 -12.61
N ALA A 55 -47.65 -79.09 -13.24
CA ALA A 55 -46.24 -79.21 -13.61
C ALA A 55 -45.81 -78.07 -14.53
N LEU A 56 -46.58 -77.77 -15.58
CA LEU A 56 -46.31 -76.65 -16.49
C LEU A 56 -46.23 -75.31 -15.76
N ASN A 57 -47.19 -75.02 -14.87
CA ASN A 57 -47.21 -73.77 -14.11
C ASN A 57 -46.02 -73.66 -13.14
N VAL A 58 -45.66 -74.75 -12.46
CA VAL A 58 -44.50 -74.75 -11.54
C VAL A 58 -43.19 -74.62 -12.31
N THR A 59 -43.08 -75.24 -13.48
CA THR A 59 -41.91 -75.10 -14.35
C THR A 59 -41.79 -73.68 -14.93
N ASP A 60 -42.90 -73.06 -15.32
CA ASP A 60 -42.92 -71.65 -15.76
C ASP A 60 -42.49 -70.70 -14.63
N ASP A 61 -43.03 -70.90 -13.42
CA ASP A 61 -42.61 -70.15 -12.22
C ASP A 61 -41.09 -70.31 -11.97
N MET A 62 -40.57 -71.53 -12.09
CA MET A 62 -39.14 -71.82 -11.93
C MET A 62 -38.29 -71.08 -12.99
N PHE A 63 -38.71 -71.10 -14.26
CA PHE A 63 -37.97 -70.39 -15.32
C PHE A 63 -38.00 -68.88 -15.12
N LYS A 64 -39.13 -68.30 -14.73
CA LYS A 64 -39.25 -66.86 -14.42
C LYS A 64 -38.35 -66.46 -13.27
N LEU A 65 -38.38 -67.22 -12.17
CA LEU A 65 -37.50 -67.00 -11.02
C LEU A 65 -36.02 -67.15 -11.38
N GLY A 66 -35.67 -68.09 -12.26
CA GLY A 66 -34.31 -68.25 -12.79
C GLY A 66 -33.83 -67.01 -13.53
N ASN A 67 -34.65 -66.50 -14.46
CA ASN A 67 -34.33 -65.28 -15.22
C ASN A 67 -34.24 -64.04 -14.32
N ASP A 68 -35.11 -63.90 -13.32
CA ASP A 68 -35.05 -62.79 -12.37
C ASP A 68 -33.81 -62.88 -11.48
N ASN A 69 -33.41 -64.09 -11.09
CA ASN A 69 -32.19 -64.32 -10.33
C ASN A 69 -30.92 -64.01 -11.14
N GLU A 70 -30.92 -64.31 -12.45
CA GLU A 70 -29.84 -63.92 -13.37
C GLU A 70 -29.73 -62.39 -13.47
N LYS A 71 -30.85 -61.69 -13.69
CA LYS A 71 -30.87 -60.22 -13.70
C LYS A 71 -30.38 -59.60 -12.39
N LEU A 72 -30.81 -60.16 -11.25
CA LEU A 72 -30.36 -59.71 -9.94
C LEU A 72 -28.85 -59.95 -9.75
N ALA A 73 -28.30 -61.04 -10.30
CA ALA A 73 -26.87 -61.28 -10.28
C ALA A 73 -26.11 -60.24 -11.10
N ASP A 74 -26.59 -59.92 -12.31
CA ASP A 74 -26.02 -58.88 -13.18
C ASP A 74 -26.05 -57.50 -12.50
N ASP A 75 -27.18 -57.13 -11.88
CA ASP A 75 -27.32 -55.87 -11.15
C ASP A 75 -26.35 -55.79 -9.96
N VAL A 76 -26.17 -56.89 -9.23
CA VAL A 76 -25.22 -56.96 -8.12
C VAL A 76 -23.78 -56.80 -8.61
N GLU A 77 -23.43 -57.39 -9.75
CA GLU A 77 -22.11 -57.23 -10.36
C GLU A 77 -21.88 -55.77 -10.79
N LEU A 78 -22.83 -55.18 -11.51
CA LEU A 78 -22.76 -53.77 -11.93
C LEU A 78 -22.64 -52.83 -10.74
N MET A 79 -23.40 -53.07 -9.67
CA MET A 79 -23.33 -52.26 -8.45
C MET A 79 -21.97 -52.42 -7.76
N ARG A 80 -21.39 -53.63 -7.75
CA ARG A 80 -20.05 -53.86 -7.19
C ARG A 80 -18.97 -53.10 -7.96
N GLU A 81 -19.00 -53.16 -9.29
CA GLU A 81 -18.08 -52.40 -10.14
C GLU A 81 -18.21 -50.89 -9.88
N LYS A 82 -19.44 -50.38 -9.82
CA LYS A 82 -19.70 -48.98 -9.53
C LYS A 82 -19.21 -48.58 -8.14
N THR A 83 -19.42 -49.42 -7.12
CA THR A 83 -18.91 -49.14 -5.78
C THR A 83 -17.39 -49.13 -5.73
N ALA A 84 -16.72 -50.04 -6.44
CA ALA A 84 -15.25 -50.08 -6.51
C ALA A 84 -14.69 -48.81 -7.15
N SER A 85 -15.28 -48.37 -8.28
CA SER A 85 -14.88 -47.12 -8.95
C SER A 85 -15.14 -45.89 -8.08
N LEU A 86 -16.27 -45.84 -7.36
CA LEU A 86 -16.55 -44.75 -6.42
C LEU A 86 -15.57 -44.70 -5.25
N GLU A 87 -15.14 -45.86 -4.76
CA GLU A 87 -14.17 -45.96 -3.67
C GLU A 87 -12.77 -45.51 -4.11
N GLU A 88 -12.37 -45.84 -5.34
CA GLU A 88 -11.14 -45.33 -5.96
C GLU A 88 -11.18 -43.80 -6.11
N ASN A 89 -12.25 -43.25 -6.71
CA ASN A 89 -12.44 -41.80 -6.85
C ASN A 89 -12.44 -41.08 -5.49
N LYS A 90 -13.05 -41.69 -4.47
CA LYS A 90 -13.06 -41.13 -3.11
C LYS A 90 -11.63 -41.05 -2.54
N LYS A 91 -10.82 -42.09 -2.75
CA LYS A 91 -9.43 -42.10 -2.29
C LYS A 91 -8.59 -41.02 -2.99
N GLU A 92 -8.72 -40.89 -4.31
CA GLU A 92 -8.05 -39.82 -5.06
C GLU A 92 -8.46 -38.42 -4.55
N LEU A 93 -9.75 -38.23 -4.27
CA LEU A 93 -10.27 -36.98 -3.73
C LEU A 93 -9.70 -36.68 -2.32
N GLU A 94 -9.60 -37.68 -1.45
CA GLU A 94 -9.00 -37.54 -0.12
C GLU A 94 -7.51 -37.17 -0.20
N GLU A 95 -6.76 -37.77 -1.13
CA GLU A 95 -5.35 -37.43 -1.36
C GLU A 95 -5.17 -36.01 -1.90
N SER A 96 -6.04 -35.57 -2.82
CA SER A 96 -6.03 -34.20 -3.34
C SER A 96 -6.38 -33.19 -2.24
N LYS A 97 -7.39 -33.48 -1.43
CA LYS A 97 -7.79 -32.63 -0.31
C LYS A 97 -6.65 -32.45 0.70
N LYS A 98 -5.95 -33.51 1.05
CA LYS A 98 -4.80 -33.44 1.97
C LYS A 98 -3.69 -32.53 1.43
N LYS A 99 -3.36 -32.64 0.14
CA LYS A 99 -2.38 -31.75 -0.51
C LYS A 99 -2.83 -30.28 -0.47
N LEU A 100 -4.12 -30.03 -0.62
CA LEU A 100 -4.68 -28.67 -0.54
C LEU A 100 -4.54 -28.10 0.89
N GLU A 101 -4.87 -28.89 1.91
CA GLU A 101 -4.73 -28.50 3.32
C GLU A 101 -3.26 -28.20 3.69
N GLU A 102 -2.30 -28.98 3.18
CA GLU A 102 -0.86 -28.73 3.36
C GLU A 102 -0.43 -27.40 2.72
N ASN A 103 -0.87 -27.12 1.49
CA ASN A 103 -0.59 -25.86 0.80
C ASN A 103 -1.21 -24.65 1.50
N GLU A 104 -2.45 -24.76 1.98
CA GLU A 104 -3.12 -23.69 2.73
C GLU A 104 -2.37 -23.34 4.02
N LYS A 105 -1.85 -24.36 4.72
CA LYS A 105 -1.01 -24.15 5.90
C LYS A 105 0.28 -23.40 5.54
N GLU A 106 0.98 -23.82 4.49
CA GLU A 106 2.22 -23.16 4.05
C GLU A 106 1.98 -21.69 3.65
N LEU A 107 0.86 -21.40 2.98
CA LEU A 107 0.46 -20.03 2.64
C LEU A 107 0.17 -19.20 3.90
N THR A 108 -0.47 -19.78 4.90
CA THR A 108 -0.77 -19.12 6.17
C THR A 108 0.53 -18.74 6.90
N ASP A 109 1.48 -19.67 7.01
CA ASP A 109 2.79 -19.43 7.63
C ASP A 109 3.57 -18.32 6.88
N LYS A 110 3.49 -18.28 5.55
CA LYS A 110 4.10 -17.21 4.74
C LYS A 110 3.46 -15.85 5.00
N ILE A 111 2.12 -15.80 5.11
CA ILE A 111 1.40 -14.56 5.42
C ILE A 111 1.81 -14.03 6.79
N GLU A 112 1.93 -14.90 7.80
CA GLU A 112 2.37 -14.52 9.14
C GLU A 112 3.79 -13.94 9.10
N SER A 113 4.74 -14.61 8.43
CA SER A 113 6.11 -14.11 8.27
C SER A 113 6.19 -12.76 7.56
N ILE A 114 5.36 -12.54 6.53
CA ILE A 114 5.28 -11.26 5.81
C ILE A 114 4.71 -10.17 6.73
N ASN A 115 3.66 -10.48 7.49
CA ASN A 115 3.06 -9.53 8.43
C ASN A 115 4.05 -9.12 9.52
N GLU A 116 4.82 -10.04 10.09
CA GLU A 116 5.88 -9.69 11.04
C GLU A 116 6.94 -8.75 10.44
N LYS A 117 7.35 -9.01 9.19
CA LYS A 117 8.29 -8.13 8.47
C LYS A 117 7.69 -6.75 8.22
N ASN A 118 6.41 -6.68 7.85
CA ASN A 118 5.71 -5.43 7.62
C ASN A 118 5.62 -4.60 8.91
N VAL A 119 5.31 -5.23 10.06
CA VAL A 119 5.31 -4.54 11.36
C VAL A 119 6.69 -3.95 11.68
N LYS A 120 7.76 -4.72 11.47
CA LYS A 120 9.15 -4.24 11.69
C LYS A 120 9.53 -3.11 10.73
N LEU A 121 9.07 -3.16 9.49
CA LEU A 121 9.30 -2.08 8.52
C LEU A 121 8.54 -0.82 8.90
N LEU A 122 7.28 -0.94 9.35
CA LEU A 122 6.48 0.20 9.80
C LEU A 122 7.10 0.88 11.02
N SER A 123 7.55 0.12 12.02
CA SER A 123 8.25 0.69 13.18
C SER A 123 9.54 1.38 12.76
N ARG A 124 10.27 0.82 11.79
CA ARG A 124 11.50 1.46 11.28
C ARG A 124 11.22 2.74 10.50
N ILE A 125 10.13 2.79 9.73
CA ILE A 125 9.70 4.01 9.04
C ILE A 125 9.36 5.09 10.07
N GLU A 126 8.59 4.76 11.11
CA GLU A 126 8.23 5.70 12.18
C GLU A 126 9.46 6.24 12.91
N GLU A 127 10.46 5.38 13.22
CA GLU A 127 11.74 5.82 13.79
C GLU A 127 12.49 6.81 12.89
N LEU A 128 12.51 6.55 11.57
CA LEU A 128 13.19 7.41 10.61
C LEU A 128 12.46 8.74 10.40
N GLU A 129 11.13 8.72 10.37
CA GLU A 129 10.31 9.93 10.27
C GLU A 129 10.54 10.85 11.48
N ASN A 130 10.52 10.29 12.69
CA ASN A 130 10.79 11.06 13.91
C ASN A 130 12.21 11.66 13.93
N ALA A 131 13.22 10.90 13.47
CA ALA A 131 14.60 11.40 13.41
C ALA A 131 14.76 12.56 12.39
N VAL A 132 14.07 12.49 11.25
CA VAL A 132 14.09 13.55 10.23
C VAL A 132 13.41 14.82 10.74
N ASP A 133 12.30 14.70 11.45
CA ASP A 133 11.57 15.85 11.99
C ASP A 133 12.38 16.62 13.06
N GLU A 134 13.09 15.91 13.95
CA GLU A 134 13.91 16.53 15.00
C GLU A 134 15.12 17.28 14.43
N ASP A 135 15.89 16.66 13.54
CA ASP A 135 17.07 17.30 12.93
C ASP A 135 16.68 18.48 12.04
N SER A 136 15.63 18.31 11.22
CA SER A 136 15.18 19.36 10.29
C SER A 136 14.61 20.56 11.05
N GLN A 137 13.82 20.35 12.11
CA GLN A 137 13.31 21.47 12.93
C GLN A 137 14.46 22.20 13.65
N GLY A 138 15.43 21.46 14.19
CA GLY A 138 16.60 22.06 14.86
C GLY A 138 17.43 22.94 13.92
N GLU A 139 17.66 22.49 12.69
CA GLU A 139 18.41 23.25 11.69
C GLU A 139 17.64 24.47 11.16
N ILE A 140 16.32 24.33 10.94
CA ILE A 140 15.44 25.44 10.56
C ILE A 140 15.42 26.54 11.62
N VAL A 141 15.38 26.18 12.92
CA VAL A 141 15.39 27.16 14.02
C VAL A 141 16.72 27.93 14.03
N LYS A 142 17.86 27.24 13.92
CA LYS A 142 19.19 27.87 13.87
C LYS A 142 19.34 28.82 12.69
N LEU A 143 18.93 28.39 11.50
CA LEU A 143 18.96 29.23 10.29
C LEU A 143 18.06 30.46 10.41
N LYS A 144 16.88 30.33 11.05
CA LYS A 144 16.00 31.48 11.32
C LYS A 144 16.64 32.48 12.30
N GLU A 145 17.24 32.00 13.38
CA GLU A 145 17.95 32.87 14.33
C GLU A 145 19.12 33.61 13.67
N GLU A 146 19.84 32.95 12.77
CA GLU A 146 20.93 33.56 12.00
C GLU A 146 20.44 34.59 10.97
N ILE A 147 19.34 34.29 10.27
CA ILE A 147 18.66 35.24 9.38
C ILE A 147 18.19 36.49 10.15
N ASP A 148 17.60 36.32 11.34
CA ASP A 148 17.15 37.43 12.19
C ASP A 148 18.32 38.31 12.67
N LYS A 149 19.45 37.68 13.05
CA LYS A 149 20.69 38.42 13.36
C LYS A 149 21.19 39.21 12.17
N LEU A 150 21.35 38.58 11.01
CA LEU A 150 21.88 39.21 9.81
C LEU A 150 20.97 40.32 9.28
N THR A 151 19.65 40.16 9.39
CA THR A 151 18.69 41.22 9.02
C THR A 151 18.75 42.41 9.97
N LYS A 152 18.94 42.18 11.29
CA LYS A 152 19.15 43.25 12.26
C LYS A 152 20.45 44.02 11.98
N GLU A 153 21.57 43.32 11.77
CA GLU A 153 22.84 43.94 11.42
C GLU A 153 22.76 44.72 10.11
N ASN A 154 22.11 44.18 9.07
CA ASN A 154 21.90 44.89 7.81
C ASN A 154 21.08 46.17 8.01
N LYS A 155 20.08 46.15 8.89
CA LYS A 155 19.28 47.35 9.20
C LYS A 155 20.14 48.41 9.90
N GLU A 156 20.89 48.03 10.93
CA GLU A 156 21.80 48.93 11.66
C GLU A 156 22.87 49.52 10.72
N MET A 157 23.44 48.70 9.85
CA MET A 157 24.42 49.13 8.86
C MET A 157 23.80 50.10 7.85
N LYS A 158 22.58 49.85 7.38
CA LYS A 158 21.85 50.73 6.46
C LYS A 158 21.54 52.10 7.09
N ASP A 159 21.14 52.12 8.36
CA ASP A 159 20.89 53.37 9.10
C ASP A 159 22.19 54.15 9.31
N SER A 160 23.29 53.47 9.62
CA SER A 160 24.62 54.08 9.73
C SER A 160 25.10 54.69 8.40
N VAL A 161 24.96 53.95 7.30
CA VAL A 161 25.31 54.44 5.95
C VAL A 161 24.50 55.69 5.59
N LYS A 162 23.20 55.71 5.92
CA LYS A 162 22.36 56.90 5.70
C LYS A 162 22.88 58.11 6.46
N ASN A 163 23.20 57.95 7.75
CA ASN A 163 23.79 59.02 8.56
C ASN A 163 25.12 59.52 7.97
N HIS A 164 25.98 58.61 7.50
CA HIS A 164 27.24 58.99 6.86
C HIS A 164 27.05 59.78 5.57
N ILE A 165 26.04 59.44 4.75
CA ILE A 165 25.69 60.19 3.53
C ILE A 165 25.24 61.61 3.90
N ASP A 166 24.31 61.75 4.85
CA ASP A 166 23.79 63.06 5.29
C ASP A 166 24.92 63.97 5.81
N ILE A 167 25.84 63.40 6.59
CA ILE A 167 27.03 64.11 7.08
C ILE A 167 27.94 64.52 5.91
N GLN A 168 28.14 63.65 4.92
CA GLN A 168 28.98 63.95 3.77
C GLN A 168 28.41 65.09 2.92
N GLU A 169 27.08 65.13 2.73
CA GLU A 169 26.41 66.23 2.04
C GLU A 169 26.59 67.56 2.78
N LYS A 170 26.48 67.55 4.12
CA LYS A 170 26.72 68.73 4.95
C LYS A 170 28.15 69.26 4.79
N TYR A 171 29.16 68.39 4.92
CA TYR A 171 30.56 68.78 4.74
C TYR A 171 30.83 69.28 3.32
N LYS A 172 30.21 68.69 2.30
CA LYS A 172 30.34 69.15 0.90
C LYS A 172 29.80 70.57 0.72
N LYS A 173 28.72 70.93 1.40
CA LYS A 173 28.15 72.30 1.38
C LYS A 173 29.07 73.29 2.10
N GLU A 174 29.49 72.97 3.33
CA GLU A 174 30.43 73.81 4.10
C GLU A 174 31.74 74.05 3.33
N ASN A 175 32.26 73.03 2.65
CA ASN A 175 33.50 73.15 1.88
C ASN A 175 33.34 74.07 0.64
N LYS A 176 32.16 74.09 0.01
CA LYS A 176 31.84 75.07 -1.05
C LYS A 176 31.79 76.49 -0.48
N ASP A 177 31.14 76.68 0.66
CA ASP A 177 31.01 77.98 1.32
C ASP A 177 32.38 78.52 1.78
N LEU A 178 33.22 77.67 2.37
CA LEU A 178 34.60 78.00 2.71
C LEU A 178 35.41 78.40 1.48
N LYS A 179 35.28 77.68 0.36
CA LYS A 179 35.97 78.03 -0.90
C LYS A 179 35.53 79.40 -1.42
N PHE A 180 34.25 79.73 -1.34
CA PHE A 180 33.73 81.05 -1.69
C PHE A 180 34.25 82.15 -0.75
N ASN A 181 34.25 81.89 0.55
CA ASN A 181 34.76 82.81 1.57
C ASN A 181 36.27 83.08 1.39
N VAL A 182 37.07 82.04 1.12
CA VAL A 182 38.50 82.17 0.83
C VAL A 182 38.73 83.03 -0.40
N HIS A 183 37.98 82.83 -1.49
CA HIS A 183 38.07 83.70 -2.66
C HIS A 183 37.72 85.15 -2.33
N THR A 184 36.63 85.37 -1.59
CA THR A 184 36.18 86.71 -1.19
C THR A 184 37.23 87.42 -0.33
N LEU A 185 37.79 86.73 0.66
CA LEU A 185 38.87 87.25 1.51
C LEU A 185 40.14 87.53 0.71
N LYS A 186 40.49 86.67 -0.26
CA LYS A 186 41.62 86.88 -1.16
C LYS A 186 41.47 88.18 -1.96
N TYR A 187 40.29 88.46 -2.52
CA TYR A 187 40.03 89.71 -3.23
C TYR A 187 40.10 90.94 -2.30
N LYS A 188 39.59 90.84 -1.06
CA LYS A 188 39.70 91.93 -0.07
C LYS A 188 41.14 92.22 0.34
N VAL A 189 41.95 91.19 0.57
CA VAL A 189 43.38 91.34 0.88
C VAL A 189 44.10 92.04 -0.27
N MET A 190 43.84 91.60 -1.50
CA MET A 190 44.45 92.20 -2.69
C MET A 190 44.08 93.68 -2.87
N ASP A 191 42.83 94.07 -2.60
CA ASP A 191 42.40 95.48 -2.60
C ASP A 191 43.12 96.32 -1.53
N LEU A 192 43.25 95.78 -0.32
CA LEU A 192 43.98 96.43 0.78
C LEU A 192 45.48 96.54 0.49
N GLU A 193 46.10 95.51 -0.09
CA GLU A 193 47.50 95.51 -0.53
C GLU A 193 47.74 96.61 -1.58
N ASN A 194 46.86 96.73 -2.58
CA ASN A 194 46.94 97.77 -3.60
C ASN A 194 46.83 99.18 -2.98
N LYS A 195 45.85 99.39 -2.09
CA LYS A 195 45.71 100.66 -1.35
C LYS A 195 46.94 100.99 -0.51
N PHE A 196 47.52 99.99 0.14
CA PHE A 196 48.73 100.16 0.95
C PHE A 196 49.94 100.53 0.08
N LEU A 197 50.10 99.88 -1.08
CA LEU A 197 51.11 100.21 -2.08
C LEU A 197 50.97 101.66 -2.59
N GLU A 198 49.76 102.08 -2.95
CA GLU A 198 49.49 103.47 -3.35
C GLU A 198 49.86 104.45 -2.23
N ASN A 199 49.51 104.12 -0.97
CA ASN A 199 49.83 104.95 0.18
C ASN A 199 51.34 105.02 0.43
N GLN A 200 52.08 103.92 0.26
CA GLN A 200 53.55 103.92 0.32
C GLN A 200 54.18 104.76 -0.80
N ILE A 201 53.67 104.67 -2.03
CA ILE A 201 54.11 105.50 -3.16
C ILE A 201 53.88 106.99 -2.85
N ASN A 202 52.70 107.32 -2.32
CA ASN A 202 52.37 108.69 -1.91
C ASN A 202 53.30 109.18 -0.78
N LEU A 203 53.58 108.33 0.21
CA LEU A 203 54.54 108.64 1.27
C LEU A 203 55.95 108.87 0.73
N ALA A 204 56.42 108.05 -0.22
CA ALA A 204 57.72 108.21 -0.87
C ALA A 204 57.79 109.52 -1.68
N LYS A 205 56.72 109.87 -2.42
CA LYS A 205 56.60 111.16 -3.13
C LYS A 205 56.64 112.35 -2.16
N ALA A 206 55.89 112.28 -1.06
CA ALA A 206 55.88 113.33 -0.03
C ALA A 206 57.26 113.47 0.63
N LYS A 207 57.93 112.36 0.96
CA LYS A 207 59.32 112.38 1.46
C LYS A 207 60.28 113.03 0.46
N LYS A 208 60.14 112.74 -0.85
CA LYS A 208 60.95 113.38 -1.90
C LYS A 208 60.69 114.89 -2.01
N GLN A 209 59.43 115.32 -1.98
CA GLN A 209 59.09 116.75 -1.97
C GLN A 209 59.63 117.48 -0.73
N VAL A 210 59.59 116.86 0.45
CA VAL A 210 60.20 117.43 1.66
C VAL A 210 61.72 117.58 1.49
N VAL A 211 62.39 116.60 0.87
CA VAL A 211 63.83 116.68 0.55
C VAL A 211 64.13 117.77 -0.49
N GLU A 212 63.28 117.95 -1.51
CA GLU A 212 63.41 119.03 -2.50
C GLU A 212 63.21 120.42 -1.85
N VAL A 213 62.21 120.58 -0.97
CA VAL A 213 61.97 121.83 -0.21
C VAL A 213 63.11 122.14 0.78
N LEU A 214 63.70 121.12 1.42
CA LEU A 214 64.88 121.28 2.28
C LEU A 214 66.13 121.68 1.49
N ASN A 215 66.26 121.23 0.25
CA ASN A 215 67.37 121.61 -0.66
C ASN A 215 67.20 123.01 -1.27
N ASP A 216 65.98 123.48 -1.51
CA ASP A 216 65.73 124.87 -1.95
C ASP A 216 65.78 125.89 -0.79
N GLY A 217 65.39 125.47 0.43
CA GLY A 217 65.52 126.30 1.63
C GLY A 217 66.97 126.58 2.06
N THR A 218 67.92 125.72 1.68
CA THR A 218 69.35 125.90 2.00
C THR A 218 70.08 126.81 1.01
N LYS A 219 69.57 127.02 -0.20
CA LYS A 219 70.13 128.03 -1.13
C LYS A 219 69.74 129.47 -0.79
N ASN A 220 68.61 129.70 -0.12
CA ASN A 220 68.13 131.05 0.19
C ASN A 220 68.51 131.60 1.59
N ARG A 221 69.27 130.85 2.41
CA ARG A 221 69.85 131.37 3.67
C ARG A 221 71.33 131.77 3.56
N LYS A 222 71.89 131.85 2.35
CA LYS A 222 73.21 132.46 2.09
C LYS A 222 73.18 134.00 1.99
N ASN A 223 72.03 134.65 2.14
CA ASN A 223 71.91 136.11 2.11
C ASN A 223 71.05 136.65 3.28
N SER A 224 71.58 136.70 4.51
CA SER A 224 71.55 137.93 5.32
C SER A 224 72.27 137.72 6.65
N LYS A 225 73.35 138.50 6.81
CA LYS A 225 74.20 138.75 7.99
C LYS A 225 75.19 137.66 8.37
#